data_AF-G5ZWW8-F1
#
_entry.id   AF-G5ZWW8-F1
#
_cell.length_a   1.000
_cell.length_b   1.000
_cell.length_c   1.000
_cell.angle_alpha   90.00
_cell.angle_beta   90.00
_cell.angle_gamma   90.00
#
_symmetry.space_group_name_H-M   'P 1'
#
loop_
_entity.id
_entity.type
_entity.pdbx_description
1 polymer ?
#
loop_
_entity_poly.entity_id
_entity_poly.type
_entity_poly.pdbx_seq_one_letter_code
_entity_poly.pdbx_strand_id
1 'polypeptide(L)'
;MTQKKKRYDPRNRWSAKYRKDVKLWIPSRKIVYLYWFRFLQLAEQDPNRTVDWSQYQGWGGTNAVLGMKFDDWWEEHWIDLFSIENEGDEPKFPLTTKRLKTDGIRYALRIYENRHRGSTWDIAVWFKRNEKRMYFLQFFGKIQEDMDTKTRLRRDGQGNAMDDSSEAYLNTLDKRDVQRKVSRYLKSAEQYLDNVCIGKFP
;
A
#
# COMPACT_ATOMS: atom_id res chain seq x y z
N MET A 1 1.89 37.35 -15.52
CA MET A 1 2.11 37.32 -14.05
C MET A 1 3.09 36.19 -13.75
N THR A 2 4.35 36.51 -13.48
CA THR A 2 5.39 35.52 -13.19
C THR A 2 5.15 34.98 -11.79
N GLN A 3 4.76 33.70 -11.64
CA GLN A 3 4.64 33.09 -10.32
C GLN A 3 6.00 33.20 -9.61
N LYS A 4 6.04 33.90 -8.48
CA LYS A 4 7.24 34.04 -7.65
C LYS A 4 7.66 32.63 -7.20
N LYS A 5 8.83 32.17 -7.66
CA LYS A 5 9.44 30.90 -7.26
C LYS A 5 9.54 30.85 -5.73
N LYS A 6 8.86 29.90 -5.09
CA LYS A 6 8.95 29.71 -3.64
C LYS A 6 10.34 29.18 -3.31
N ARG A 7 11.10 29.94 -2.49
CA ARG A 7 12.39 29.52 -1.95
C ARG A 7 12.19 28.51 -0.82
N TYR A 8 13.22 27.70 -0.55
CA TYR A 8 13.26 26.77 0.57
C TYR A 8 12.88 27.46 1.89
N ASP A 9 11.80 27.01 2.51
CA ASP A 9 11.36 27.42 3.84
C ASP A 9 11.50 26.24 4.80
N PRO A 10 12.42 26.29 5.79
CA PRO A 10 12.63 25.21 6.74
C PRO A 10 11.39 24.89 7.61
N ARG A 11 10.42 25.81 7.72
CA ARG A 11 9.18 25.64 8.50
C ARG A 11 8.05 24.98 7.70
N ASN A 12 8.22 24.80 6.39
CA ASN A 12 7.23 24.18 5.51
C ASN A 12 7.33 22.64 5.56
N ARG A 13 6.21 21.92 5.48
CA ARG A 13 6.14 20.44 5.41
C ARG A 13 7.02 19.84 4.30
N TRP A 14 7.34 20.63 3.28
CA TRP A 14 8.24 20.27 2.18
C TRP A 14 9.72 20.28 2.56
N SER A 15 10.15 20.91 3.66
CA SER A 15 11.58 21.00 4.01
C SER A 15 12.24 19.63 4.22
N ALA A 16 11.49 18.63 4.69
CA ALA A 16 11.94 17.24 4.81
C ALA A 16 12.18 16.53 3.47
N LYS A 17 11.77 17.15 2.35
CA LYS A 17 11.90 16.64 0.98
C LYS A 17 13.04 17.31 0.21
N TYR A 18 13.66 18.35 0.77
CA TYR A 18 14.80 19.02 0.16
C TYR A 18 16.12 18.42 0.65
N ARG A 19 16.99 18.04 -0.28
CA ARG A 19 18.32 17.51 -0.04
C ARG A 19 19.33 18.64 -0.23
N LYS A 20 19.81 19.20 0.88
CA LYS A 20 20.71 20.38 0.89
C LYS A 20 22.08 20.09 0.28
N ASP A 21 22.54 18.86 0.42
CA ASP A 21 23.80 18.33 -0.11
C ASP A 21 23.89 18.47 -1.62
N VAL A 22 22.83 18.04 -2.33
CA VAL A 22 22.76 18.10 -3.80
C VAL A 22 21.89 19.24 -4.33
N LYS A 23 21.27 20.02 -3.42
CA LYS A 23 20.37 21.14 -3.70
C LYS A 23 19.13 20.77 -4.54
N LEU A 24 18.61 19.56 -4.37
CA LEU A 24 17.45 19.04 -5.10
C LEU A 24 16.28 18.70 -4.18
N TRP A 25 15.07 18.67 -4.72
CA TRP A 25 13.86 18.23 -4.02
C TRP A 25 13.44 16.83 -4.45
N ILE A 26 12.75 16.12 -3.56
CA ILE A 26 12.07 14.86 -3.86
C ILE A 26 10.56 15.07 -3.70
N PRO A 27 9.74 14.89 -4.75
CA PRO A 27 8.31 15.19 -4.69
C PRO A 27 7.54 14.45 -3.58
N SER A 28 7.98 13.25 -3.21
CA SER A 28 7.34 12.40 -2.21
C SER A 28 8.33 11.80 -1.20
N ARG A 29 7.83 11.06 -0.21
CA ARG A 29 8.67 10.37 0.78
C ARG A 29 9.37 9.16 0.11
N LYS A 30 10.65 8.92 0.43
CA LYS A 30 11.43 7.75 -0.05
C LYS A 30 10.65 6.42 0.02
N ILE A 31 9.89 6.21 1.09
CA ILE A 31 9.08 5.01 1.31
C ILE A 31 8.03 4.74 0.20
N VAL A 32 7.51 5.77 -0.46
CA VAL A 32 6.53 5.60 -1.54
C VAL A 32 7.21 4.96 -2.75
N TYR A 33 8.44 5.41 -3.06
CA TYR A 33 9.24 4.83 -4.13
C TYR A 33 9.73 3.43 -3.79
N LEU A 34 9.97 3.12 -2.50
CA LEU A 34 10.18 1.73 -2.06
C LEU A 34 8.98 0.85 -2.43
N TYR A 35 7.76 1.33 -2.20
CA TYR A 35 6.57 0.56 -2.57
C TYR A 35 6.43 0.41 -4.07
N TRP A 36 6.71 1.45 -4.88
CA TRP A 36 6.76 1.33 -6.34
C TRP A 36 7.75 0.25 -6.75
N PHE A 37 8.97 0.32 -6.25
CA PHE A 37 10.03 -0.65 -6.52
C PHE A 37 9.61 -2.08 -6.13
N ARG A 38 9.00 -2.27 -4.95
CA ARG A 38 8.50 -3.58 -4.51
C ARG A 38 7.36 -4.12 -5.38
N PHE A 39 6.41 -3.29 -5.77
CA PHE A 39 5.36 -3.72 -6.70
C PHE A 39 5.92 -4.08 -8.06
N LEU A 40 6.91 -3.33 -8.56
CA LEU A 40 7.59 -3.65 -9.82
C LEU A 40 8.31 -5.01 -9.74
N GLN A 41 9.02 -5.30 -8.64
CA GLN A 41 9.62 -6.61 -8.40
C GLN A 41 8.58 -7.74 -8.42
N LEU A 42 7.45 -7.54 -7.73
CA LEU A 42 6.37 -8.52 -7.67
C LEU A 42 5.70 -8.74 -9.04
N ALA A 43 5.51 -7.68 -9.82
CA ALA A 43 4.94 -7.75 -11.16
C ALA A 43 5.86 -8.50 -12.13
N GLU A 44 7.16 -8.25 -12.07
CA GLU A 44 8.15 -8.95 -12.90
C GLU A 44 8.26 -10.45 -12.55
N GLN A 45 8.02 -10.81 -11.29
CA GLN A 45 8.03 -12.20 -10.82
C GLN A 45 6.72 -12.95 -11.08
N ASP A 46 5.64 -12.26 -11.48
CA ASP A 46 4.34 -12.87 -11.71
C ASP A 46 4.27 -13.42 -13.15
N PRO A 47 4.09 -14.74 -13.34
CA PRO A 47 4.04 -15.35 -14.67
C PRO A 47 2.85 -14.89 -15.51
N ASN A 48 1.85 -14.25 -14.91
CA ASN A 48 0.66 -13.74 -15.61
C ASN A 48 0.79 -12.27 -16.02
N ARG A 49 1.93 -11.64 -15.75
CA ARG A 49 2.18 -10.22 -16.01
C ARG A 49 3.45 -10.04 -16.82
N THR A 50 3.46 -8.98 -17.61
CA THR A 50 4.63 -8.57 -18.38
C THR A 50 4.87 -7.10 -18.13
N VAL A 51 6.02 -6.76 -17.55
CA VAL A 51 6.42 -5.38 -17.34
C VAL A 51 6.94 -4.79 -18.65
N ASP A 52 6.39 -3.65 -19.06
CA ASP A 52 6.93 -2.87 -20.17
C ASP A 52 8.14 -2.06 -19.69
N TRP A 53 9.32 -2.67 -19.81
CA TRP A 53 10.60 -2.04 -19.46
C TRP A 53 10.93 -0.81 -20.30
N SER A 54 10.28 -0.60 -21.45
CA SER A 54 10.44 0.64 -22.22
C SER A 54 9.89 1.86 -21.48
N GLN A 55 8.95 1.66 -20.54
CA GLN A 55 8.48 2.73 -19.66
C GLN A 55 9.51 3.10 -18.59
N TYR A 56 10.45 2.20 -18.25
CA TYR A 56 11.37 2.33 -17.13
C TYR A 56 12.79 2.76 -17.55
N GLN A 57 12.90 3.63 -18.54
CA GLN A 57 14.20 4.11 -19.01
C GLN A 57 15.02 4.76 -17.88
N GLY A 58 16.22 4.21 -17.63
CA GLY A 58 17.13 4.67 -16.58
C GLY A 58 16.99 3.94 -15.25
N TRP A 59 16.07 2.98 -15.11
CA TRP A 59 15.94 2.15 -13.90
C TRP A 59 16.95 0.97 -13.84
N GLY A 60 17.74 0.76 -14.89
CA GLY A 60 18.68 -0.36 -15.00
C GLY A 60 18.07 -1.69 -15.47
N GLY A 61 16.75 -1.74 -15.70
CA GLY A 61 16.03 -2.92 -16.20
C GLY A 61 15.80 -4.01 -15.15
N THR A 62 15.34 -5.19 -15.59
CA THR A 62 15.02 -6.35 -14.73
C THR A 62 16.15 -6.72 -13.79
N ASN A 63 17.38 -6.82 -14.30
CA ASN A 63 18.52 -7.30 -13.51
C ASN A 63 18.84 -6.36 -12.33
N ALA A 64 18.76 -5.04 -12.54
CA ALA A 64 18.96 -4.07 -11.46
C ALA A 64 17.81 -4.13 -10.44
N VAL A 65 16.57 -4.09 -10.91
CA VAL A 65 15.39 -4.06 -10.03
C VAL A 65 15.24 -5.34 -9.21
N LEU A 66 15.47 -6.52 -9.79
CA LEU A 66 15.40 -7.79 -9.06
C LEU A 66 16.66 -8.12 -8.26
N GLY A 67 17.83 -7.66 -8.73
CA GLY A 67 19.13 -8.02 -8.15
C GLY A 67 19.62 -7.09 -7.03
N MET A 68 19.11 -5.87 -6.94
CA MET A 68 19.58 -4.88 -5.97
C MET A 68 18.65 -4.71 -4.77
N LYS A 69 19.23 -4.30 -3.64
CA LYS A 69 18.44 -3.76 -2.53
C LYS A 69 17.93 -2.38 -2.95
N PHE A 70 16.73 -2.04 -2.51
CA PHE A 70 16.13 -0.74 -2.83
C PHE A 70 17.01 0.44 -2.40
N ASP A 71 17.69 0.38 -1.26
CA ASP A 71 18.52 1.50 -0.81
C ASP A 71 19.72 1.72 -1.74
N ASP A 72 20.38 0.66 -2.18
CA ASP A 72 21.51 0.73 -3.12
C ASP A 72 21.04 1.27 -4.48
N TRP A 73 19.95 0.69 -5.02
CA TRP A 73 19.31 1.15 -6.26
C TRP A 73 18.85 2.61 -6.17
N TRP A 74 18.30 3.00 -5.03
CA TRP A 74 17.82 4.35 -4.80
C TRP A 74 18.97 5.34 -4.87
N GLU A 75 20.06 5.14 -4.12
CA GLU A 75 21.20 6.08 -4.11
C GLU A 75 21.81 6.29 -5.49
N GLU A 76 21.81 5.27 -6.35
CA GLU A 76 22.33 5.37 -7.71
C GLU A 76 21.40 6.09 -8.68
N HIS A 77 20.08 6.10 -8.47
CA HIS A 77 19.13 6.49 -9.54
C HIS A 77 18.19 7.65 -9.15
N TRP A 78 18.03 7.95 -7.86
CA TRP A 78 16.96 8.85 -7.43
C TRP A 78 17.11 10.28 -7.96
N ILE A 79 18.35 10.74 -8.16
CA ILE A 79 18.66 12.06 -8.70
C ILE A 79 18.07 12.19 -10.11
N ASP A 80 18.42 11.28 -11.00
CA ASP A 80 18.02 11.38 -12.41
C ASP A 80 16.53 11.04 -12.62
N LEU A 81 15.96 10.18 -11.76
CA LEU A 81 14.61 9.65 -11.98
C LEU A 81 13.51 10.43 -11.24
N PHE A 82 13.80 10.91 -10.03
CA PHE A 82 12.77 11.41 -9.12
C PHE A 82 13.06 12.80 -8.55
N SER A 83 14.26 13.35 -8.74
CA SER A 83 14.57 14.66 -8.20
C SER A 83 13.98 15.78 -9.06
N ILE A 84 13.78 16.94 -8.43
CA ILE A 84 13.34 18.16 -9.10
C ILE A 84 14.11 19.36 -8.58
N GLU A 85 14.32 20.37 -9.42
CA GLU A 85 15.02 21.59 -9.03
C GLU A 85 14.13 22.55 -8.24
N ASN A 86 12.87 22.72 -8.66
CA ASN A 86 11.93 23.65 -8.05
C ASN A 86 10.67 22.94 -7.54
N GLU A 87 10.07 23.46 -6.47
CA GLU A 87 8.81 22.94 -5.94
C GLU A 87 7.71 23.02 -7.01
N GLY A 88 7.12 21.87 -7.35
CA GLY A 88 6.02 21.77 -8.31
C GLY A 88 6.43 21.28 -9.70
N ASP A 89 7.73 21.25 -9.98
CA ASP A 89 8.27 20.60 -11.18
C ASP A 89 7.92 19.10 -11.18
N GLU A 90 7.93 18.51 -12.37
CA GLU A 90 7.60 17.11 -12.58
C GLU A 90 8.89 16.29 -12.77
N PRO A 91 9.13 15.25 -11.95
CA PRO A 91 10.28 14.38 -12.16
C PRO A 91 10.08 13.54 -13.43
N LYS A 92 11.15 12.87 -13.89
CA LYS A 92 11.07 11.92 -15.01
C LYS A 92 10.01 10.84 -14.76
N PHE A 93 9.89 10.39 -13.52
CA PHE A 93 8.90 9.40 -13.09
C PHE A 93 7.94 9.99 -12.04
N PRO A 94 6.87 10.68 -12.49
CA PRO A 94 5.91 11.30 -11.59
C PRO A 94 4.98 10.27 -10.97
N LEU A 95 4.54 10.56 -9.74
CA LEU A 95 3.46 9.81 -9.13
C LEU A 95 2.12 10.25 -9.73
N THR A 96 1.24 9.30 -10.02
CA THR A 96 -0.06 9.56 -10.64
C THR A 96 -0.99 10.41 -9.77
N THR A 97 -0.75 10.47 -8.45
CA THR A 97 -1.52 11.31 -7.53
C THR A 97 -0.63 12.09 -6.56
N LYS A 98 -1.02 13.34 -6.31
CA LYS A 98 -0.41 14.20 -5.27
C LYS A 98 -0.96 13.91 -3.86
N ARG A 99 -2.09 13.19 -3.75
CA ARG A 99 -2.77 12.88 -2.46
C ARG A 99 -2.57 11.42 -2.06
N LEU A 100 -1.34 11.09 -1.71
CA LEU A 100 -0.92 9.72 -1.43
C LEU A 100 -1.42 9.22 -0.07
N LYS A 101 -2.15 8.10 -0.08
CA LYS A 101 -2.50 7.34 1.13
C LYS A 101 -1.42 6.30 1.39
N THR A 102 -0.27 6.76 1.87
CA THR A 102 0.94 5.92 2.07
C THR A 102 0.65 4.64 2.86
N ASP A 103 -0.15 4.73 3.92
CA ASP A 103 -0.56 3.58 4.72
C ASP A 103 -1.43 2.59 3.94
N GLY A 104 -2.32 3.09 3.08
CA GLY A 104 -3.14 2.24 2.21
C GLY A 104 -2.29 1.41 1.25
N ILE A 105 -1.26 2.02 0.65
CA ILE A 105 -0.31 1.35 -0.24
C ILE A 105 0.49 0.29 0.53
N ARG A 106 1.00 0.65 1.73
CA ARG A 106 1.69 -0.28 2.62
C ARG A 106 0.84 -1.52 2.90
N TYR A 107 -0.43 -1.32 3.27
CA TYR A 107 -1.30 -2.43 3.64
C TYR A 107 -1.64 -3.29 2.44
N ALA A 108 -1.88 -2.69 1.26
CA ALA A 108 -2.04 -3.43 0.02
C ALA A 108 -0.83 -4.34 -0.26
N LEU A 109 0.38 -3.78 -0.19
CA LEU A 109 1.62 -4.54 -0.41
C LEU A 109 1.76 -5.69 0.60
N ARG A 110 1.66 -5.40 1.90
CA ARG A 110 1.87 -6.40 2.96
C ARG A 110 0.82 -7.51 2.93
N ILE A 111 -0.43 -7.18 2.66
CA ILE A 111 -1.52 -8.15 2.50
C ILE A 111 -1.27 -9.02 1.27
N TYR A 112 -0.84 -8.44 0.16
CA TYR A 112 -0.54 -9.18 -1.07
C TYR A 112 0.65 -10.14 -0.91
N GLU A 113 1.75 -9.69 -0.29
CA GLU A 113 2.92 -10.53 0.04
C GLU A 113 2.51 -11.76 0.87
N ASN A 114 1.46 -11.63 1.67
CA ASN A 114 0.96 -12.66 2.58
C ASN A 114 -0.34 -13.31 2.11
N ARG A 115 -0.71 -13.15 0.82
CA ARG A 115 -1.94 -13.72 0.24
C ARG A 115 -1.99 -15.25 0.27
N HIS A 116 -0.83 -15.89 0.36
CA HIS A 116 -0.68 -17.34 0.46
C HIS A 116 -1.14 -17.94 1.81
N ARG A 117 -1.45 -17.10 2.82
CA ARG A 117 -1.77 -17.56 4.18
C ARG A 117 -3.15 -18.19 4.36
N GLY A 118 -3.99 -18.19 3.33
CA GLY A 118 -5.32 -18.79 3.37
C GLY A 118 -6.41 -17.77 3.04
N SER A 119 -7.51 -17.82 3.79
CA SER A 119 -8.65 -16.93 3.57
C SER A 119 -8.32 -15.48 3.92
N THR A 120 -9.18 -14.57 3.50
CA THR A 120 -9.07 -13.14 3.88
C THR A 120 -9.11 -12.94 5.40
N TRP A 121 -9.73 -13.85 6.15
CA TRP A 121 -9.73 -13.82 7.61
C TRP A 121 -8.35 -14.23 8.17
N ASP A 122 -7.75 -15.30 7.64
CA ASP A 122 -6.45 -15.79 8.09
C ASP A 122 -5.35 -14.74 7.84
N ILE A 123 -5.42 -14.07 6.68
CA ILE A 123 -4.56 -12.93 6.37
C ILE A 123 -4.78 -11.79 7.37
N ALA A 124 -6.03 -11.48 7.73
CA ALA A 124 -6.36 -10.42 8.68
C ALA A 124 -5.79 -10.70 10.08
N VAL A 125 -5.96 -11.92 10.58
CA VAL A 125 -5.41 -12.39 11.87
C VAL A 125 -3.90 -12.30 11.87
N TRP A 126 -3.24 -12.81 10.82
CA TRP A 126 -1.79 -12.68 10.68
C TRP A 126 -1.35 -11.21 10.66
N PHE A 127 -2.05 -10.38 9.90
CA PHE A 127 -1.72 -8.97 9.76
C PHE A 127 -1.86 -8.22 11.10
N LYS A 128 -2.85 -8.56 11.93
CA LYS A 128 -3.03 -7.99 13.28
C LYS A 128 -1.84 -8.27 14.18
N ARG A 129 -1.35 -9.51 14.17
CA ARG A 129 -0.20 -9.93 15.01
C ARG A 129 1.11 -9.24 14.59
N ASN A 130 1.23 -8.87 13.32
CA ASN A 130 2.51 -8.47 12.72
C ASN A 130 2.62 -6.98 12.36
N GLU A 131 1.53 -6.21 12.37
CA GLU A 131 1.53 -4.78 12.04
C GLU A 131 1.26 -3.91 13.27
N LYS A 132 2.31 -3.69 14.07
CA LYS A 132 2.29 -2.84 15.27
C LYS A 132 1.95 -1.37 14.97
N ARG A 133 2.06 -0.92 13.73
CA ARG A 133 1.82 0.50 13.39
C ARG A 133 0.34 0.84 13.22
N MET A 134 -0.58 -0.10 13.42
CA MET A 134 -2.01 0.06 13.11
C MET A 134 -2.96 -0.01 14.32
N TYR A 135 -2.46 0.11 15.56
CA TYR A 135 -3.31 0.07 16.77
C TYR A 135 -4.47 1.10 16.78
N PHE A 136 -4.38 2.16 15.95
CA PHE A 136 -5.40 3.21 15.85
C PHE A 136 -6.50 2.96 14.80
N LEU A 137 -6.43 1.88 14.01
CA LEU A 137 -7.47 1.59 13.03
C LEU A 137 -8.57 0.73 13.65
N GLN A 138 -9.79 1.28 13.73
CA GLN A 138 -10.99 0.60 14.24
C GLN A 138 -11.18 -0.81 13.67
N PHE A 139 -10.80 -1.01 12.40
CA PHE A 139 -10.83 -2.31 11.72
C PHE A 139 -10.08 -3.42 12.48
N PHE A 140 -8.96 -3.13 13.14
CA PHE A 140 -8.21 -4.14 13.88
C PHE A 140 -8.81 -4.49 15.23
N GLY A 141 -9.50 -3.54 15.86
CA GLY A 141 -10.23 -3.78 17.10
C GLY A 141 -11.31 -4.86 16.94
N LYS A 142 -11.88 -4.98 15.73
CA LYS A 142 -12.88 -5.99 15.37
C LYS A 142 -12.35 -7.41 15.21
N ILE A 143 -11.03 -7.58 15.05
CA ILE A 143 -10.44 -8.90 14.84
C ILE A 143 -10.24 -9.55 16.22
N GLN A 144 -11.09 -10.50 16.57
CA GLN A 144 -10.94 -11.36 17.74
C GLN A 144 -10.74 -12.79 17.22
N GLU A 145 -9.62 -13.42 17.60
CA GLU A 145 -9.21 -14.70 16.99
C GLU A 145 -10.13 -15.85 17.39
N ASP A 146 -10.71 -15.75 18.58
CA ASP A 146 -11.61 -16.68 19.25
C ASP A 146 -13.07 -16.25 19.17
N MET A 147 -13.43 -15.29 18.29
CA MET A 147 -14.81 -14.83 18.17
C MET A 147 -15.75 -15.96 17.74
N ASP A 148 -16.80 -16.19 18.54
CA ASP A 148 -17.87 -17.11 18.14
C ASP A 148 -18.77 -16.44 17.10
N THR A 149 -18.84 -17.04 15.92
CA THR A 149 -19.72 -16.61 14.82
C THR A 149 -20.86 -17.59 14.58
N LYS A 150 -21.06 -18.59 15.44
CA LYS A 150 -22.11 -19.59 15.28
C LYS A 150 -23.44 -19.03 15.77
N THR A 151 -24.22 -18.46 14.87
CA THR A 151 -25.61 -18.16 15.15
C THR A 151 -26.40 -19.46 15.21
N ARG A 152 -26.88 -19.85 16.40
CA ARG A 152 -27.84 -20.93 16.56
C ARG A 152 -29.23 -20.30 16.53
N LEU A 153 -30.08 -20.76 15.62
CA LEU A 153 -31.50 -20.41 15.65
C LEU A 153 -32.15 -21.35 16.67
N ARG A 154 -32.62 -20.81 17.79
CA ARG A 154 -33.55 -21.55 18.65
C ARG A 154 -34.96 -21.35 18.12
N ARG A 155 -35.77 -22.40 18.09
CA ARG A 155 -37.21 -22.27 17.83
C ARG A 155 -37.92 -22.16 19.17
N ASP A 156 -38.80 -21.16 19.29
CA ASP A 156 -39.71 -21.09 20.43
C ASP A 156 -40.77 -22.23 20.36
N GLY A 157 -41.59 -22.35 21.40
CA GLY A 157 -42.68 -23.35 21.43
C GLY A 157 -43.76 -23.15 20.35
N GLN A 158 -43.68 -22.09 19.56
CA GLN A 158 -44.58 -21.76 18.45
C GLN A 158 -43.90 -21.90 17.07
N GLY A 159 -42.62 -22.32 17.04
CA GLY A 159 -41.84 -22.53 15.83
C GLY A 159 -41.15 -21.28 15.26
N ASN A 160 -41.25 -20.12 15.92
CA ASN A 160 -40.55 -18.90 15.51
C ASN A 160 -39.06 -19.00 15.84
N ALA A 161 -38.21 -18.60 14.90
CA ALA A 161 -36.77 -18.56 15.12
C ALA A 161 -36.38 -17.33 15.95
N MET A 162 -35.84 -17.58 17.15
CA MET A 162 -35.20 -16.57 18.01
C MET A 162 -33.68 -16.67 17.83
N ASP A 163 -33.02 -15.51 17.71
CA ASP A 163 -31.56 -15.42 17.70
C ASP A 163 -31.04 -15.68 19.11
N ASP A 164 -30.28 -16.77 19.29
CA ASP A 164 -29.82 -17.25 20.61
C ASP A 164 -28.65 -16.41 21.18
N SER A 165 -28.01 -15.56 20.36
CA SER A 165 -26.95 -14.66 20.82
C SER A 165 -26.73 -13.45 19.89
N SER A 166 -27.17 -12.27 20.36
CA SER A 166 -26.89 -10.98 19.70
C SER A 166 -25.39 -10.76 19.48
N GLU A 167 -24.54 -11.28 20.36
CA GLU A 167 -23.08 -11.20 20.27
C GLU A 167 -22.52 -12.03 19.09
N ALA A 168 -23.01 -13.27 18.90
CA ALA A 168 -22.59 -14.09 17.77
C ALA A 168 -22.97 -13.45 16.42
N TYR A 169 -24.13 -12.80 16.34
CA TYR A 169 -24.52 -12.03 15.16
C TYR A 169 -23.59 -10.84 14.92
N LEU A 170 -23.31 -10.02 15.95
CA LEU A 170 -22.36 -8.90 15.85
C LEU A 170 -20.97 -9.36 15.39
N ASN A 171 -20.49 -10.49 15.93
CA ASN A 171 -19.25 -11.12 15.51
C ASN A 171 -19.26 -11.50 14.01
N THR A 172 -20.36 -12.03 13.48
CA THR A 172 -20.44 -12.31 12.03
C THR A 172 -20.34 -11.05 11.18
N LEU A 173 -20.93 -9.93 11.63
CA LEU A 173 -20.86 -8.64 10.95
C LEU A 173 -19.42 -8.09 10.95
N ASP A 174 -18.76 -8.14 12.10
CA ASP A 174 -17.38 -7.68 12.26
C ASP A 174 -16.41 -8.51 11.42
N LYS A 175 -16.53 -9.84 11.46
CA LYS A 175 -15.75 -10.74 10.59
C LYS A 175 -15.94 -10.40 9.12
N ARG A 176 -17.18 -10.21 8.69
CA ARG A 176 -17.51 -9.86 7.30
C ARG A 176 -16.93 -8.50 6.88
N ASP A 177 -17.02 -7.49 7.74
CA ASP A 177 -16.44 -6.17 7.50
C ASP A 177 -14.92 -6.25 7.38
N VAL A 178 -14.29 -7.06 8.24
CA VAL A 178 -12.86 -7.30 8.19
C VAL A 178 -12.46 -7.93 6.86
N GLN A 179 -13.10 -9.04 6.49
CA GLN A 179 -12.83 -9.74 5.24
C GLN A 179 -13.00 -8.81 4.02
N ARG A 180 -14.07 -7.99 3.98
CA ARG A 180 -14.31 -7.01 2.92
C ARG A 180 -13.17 -6.01 2.80
N LYS A 181 -12.62 -5.52 3.92
CA LYS A 181 -11.52 -4.57 3.92
C LYS A 181 -10.22 -5.20 3.41
N VAL A 182 -9.91 -6.43 3.82
CA VAL A 182 -8.75 -7.18 3.29
C VAL A 182 -8.91 -7.42 1.79
N SER A 183 -10.09 -7.83 1.32
CA SER A 183 -10.36 -7.98 -0.11
C SER A 183 -10.17 -6.68 -0.89
N ARG A 184 -10.52 -5.52 -0.32
CA ARG A 184 -10.26 -4.22 -0.96
C ARG A 184 -8.77 -3.93 -1.09
N TYR A 185 -7.96 -4.25 -0.07
CA TYR A 185 -6.52 -4.09 -0.14
C TYR A 185 -5.87 -5.02 -1.18
N LEU A 186 -6.34 -6.27 -1.28
CA LEU A 186 -5.91 -7.18 -2.35
C LEU A 186 -6.24 -6.60 -3.73
N LYS A 187 -7.47 -6.11 -3.94
CA LYS A 187 -7.84 -5.44 -5.20
C LYS A 187 -6.97 -4.22 -5.51
N SER A 188 -6.65 -3.41 -4.50
CA SER A 188 -5.72 -2.29 -4.68
C SER A 188 -4.32 -2.76 -5.06
N ALA A 189 -3.84 -3.86 -4.46
CA ALA A 189 -2.53 -4.43 -4.81
C ALA A 189 -2.49 -4.94 -6.25
N GLU A 190 -3.53 -5.65 -6.72
CA GLU A 190 -3.65 -6.07 -8.12
C GLU A 190 -3.60 -4.85 -9.06
N GLN A 191 -4.35 -3.79 -8.74
CA GLN A 191 -4.31 -2.55 -9.52
C GLN A 191 -2.91 -1.92 -9.55
N TYR A 192 -2.20 -1.90 -8.42
CA TYR A 192 -0.83 -1.39 -8.39
C TYR A 192 0.12 -2.25 -9.21
N LEU A 193 -0.02 -3.58 -9.20
CA LEU A 193 0.76 -4.49 -10.06
C LEU A 193 0.52 -4.20 -11.54
N ASP A 194 -0.74 -4.00 -11.93
CA ASP A 194 -1.08 -3.68 -13.32
C ASP A 194 -0.56 -2.28 -13.72
N ASN A 195 -0.65 -1.30 -12.82
CA ASN A 195 -0.14 0.05 -13.06
C ASN A 195 1.37 0.07 -13.25
N VAL A 196 2.12 -0.66 -12.41
CA VAL A 196 3.57 -0.71 -12.55
C VAL A 196 4.00 -1.45 -13.82
N CYS A 197 3.20 -2.37 -14.37
CA CYS A 197 3.52 -2.96 -15.67
C CYS A 197 3.58 -1.92 -16.80
N ILE A 198 2.90 -0.78 -16.65
CA ILE A 198 2.83 0.30 -17.64
C ILE A 198 3.48 1.61 -17.15
N GLY A 199 4.40 1.53 -16.19
CA GLY A 199 5.17 2.70 -15.73
C GLY A 199 4.40 3.70 -14.86
N LYS A 200 3.26 3.31 -14.28
CA LYS A 200 2.43 4.19 -13.44
C LYS A 200 2.43 3.75 -11.97
N PHE A 201 2.41 4.73 -11.06
CA PHE A 201 2.28 4.46 -9.63
C PHE A 201 1.89 5.70 -8.80
N PRO A 202 1.18 5.54 -7.67
CA PRO A 202 0.31 4.40 -7.37
C PRO A 202 -0.96 4.47 -8.21
#